data_AF-A0A553JSD9-F1
#
_entry.id   AF-A0A553JSD9-F1
#
_cell.length_a   1.000
_cell.length_b   1.000
_cell.length_c   1.000
_cell.angle_alpha   90.00
_cell.angle_beta   90.00
_cell.angle_gamma   90.00
#
_symmetry.space_group_name_H-M   'P 1'
#
loop_
_entity.id
_entity.type
_entity.pdbx_description
1 polymer ?
#
loop_
_entity_poly.entity_id
_entity_poly.type
_entity_poly.pdbx_seq_one_letter_code
_entity_poly.pdbx_strand_id
1 'polypeptide(L)'
;MQSLWQNEIADQINTPLAFRVYTSRLLGQEPALVLHGGGNTSVKTQVTNLFGEVEEILYVKGSGWDLETIEAAGFAPVKMDVLLKMAQLPTLSDSDMVKYQRAAMIDPSAPNPSVEAILHAIIPFAYVDHTHADAIVTLTNTPDGKAMIQELYGKRVFVIPYVMPGFALAKLVYEMTRDLKWQSIEGIVLMNHGLFTFSDDAKTAYEKTIELVTEAEQFIEAQLCLKSEAVEEASGQAPNGYPEQDISIDLVELARIRKLVSAQKGAAQVALLNSSVPSCHIASHPKLKEIATRGPLTPDHVIRTKRVPVIFGENIEADLSEYASKYIEYFEAYQHEQTMLNYAPNFAIWQGKAAISFGKTVKEALIIEDITSHTFDAILTAEQFSQYQALSAQEIFEVEYWELEQAKLKKAANNNMPLLGKVVMVTPAATEVMQAVVEQLIKLGANVLDLNEYHGFDTLDKCQEAAETAVIDFGGLDILVCLNDDSTNLMLINTCEAFLEHGLCPTVLCVNHLTLPVMSSENINVLALNSSVNTDIGSTEDKHAGLFNLTSAITMILSPEYVPNNDEVKV
;
A
#
# COMPACT_ATOMS: atom_id res chain seq x y z
N MET A 1 12.31 -5.64 19.77
CA MET A 1 12.10 -6.65 18.70
C MET A 1 12.93 -7.92 18.93
N GLN A 2 12.53 -9.08 18.39
CA GLN A 2 13.32 -10.33 18.46
C GLN A 2 14.01 -10.63 17.13
N SER A 3 15.24 -11.14 17.18
CA SER A 3 15.95 -11.62 15.99
C SER A 3 15.30 -12.88 15.44
N LEU A 4 14.98 -12.90 14.15
CA LEU A 4 14.43 -14.04 13.42
C LEU A 4 15.53 -14.92 12.78
N TRP A 5 16.80 -14.68 13.11
CA TRP A 5 17.93 -15.44 12.58
C TRP A 5 17.87 -16.92 13.01
N GLN A 6 18.04 -17.83 12.06
CA GLN A 6 18.03 -19.28 12.24
C GLN A 6 19.35 -19.86 11.75
N ASN A 7 20.13 -20.43 12.68
CA ASN A 7 21.45 -20.97 12.35
C ASN A 7 21.34 -22.15 11.37
N GLU A 8 20.30 -22.98 11.49
CA GLU A 8 20.09 -24.16 10.65
C GLU A 8 19.89 -23.81 9.17
N ILE A 9 19.27 -22.65 8.89
CA ILE A 9 19.12 -22.12 7.53
C ILE A 9 20.44 -21.48 7.08
N ALA A 10 21.04 -20.65 7.92
CA ALA A 10 22.27 -19.94 7.61
C ALA A 10 23.44 -20.89 7.28
N ASP A 11 23.55 -22.02 7.97
CA ASP A 11 24.59 -23.05 7.75
C ASP A 11 24.50 -23.71 6.36
N GLN A 12 23.36 -23.59 5.67
CA GLN A 12 23.15 -24.14 4.32
C GLN A 12 23.49 -23.13 3.21
N ILE A 13 23.78 -21.88 3.57
CA ILE A 13 24.05 -20.79 2.64
C ILE A 13 25.56 -20.66 2.41
N ASN A 14 25.97 -20.58 1.14
CA ASN A 14 27.39 -20.61 0.77
C ASN A 14 27.82 -19.46 -0.16
N THR A 15 26.92 -18.52 -0.50
CA THR A 15 27.26 -17.33 -1.30
C THR A 15 26.82 -16.04 -0.62
N PRO A 16 27.55 -14.93 -0.80
CA PRO A 16 27.17 -13.64 -0.23
C PRO A 16 25.79 -13.16 -0.69
N LEU A 17 25.43 -13.39 -1.96
CA LEU A 17 24.11 -13.02 -2.48
C LEU A 17 22.99 -13.84 -1.85
N ALA A 18 23.17 -15.15 -1.66
CA ALA A 18 22.18 -15.97 -0.99
C ALA A 18 22.02 -15.59 0.49
N PHE A 19 23.11 -15.22 1.18
CA PHE A 19 23.03 -14.65 2.53
C PHE A 19 22.24 -13.35 2.54
N ARG A 20 22.45 -12.51 1.51
CA ARG A 20 21.72 -11.26 1.40
C ARG A 20 20.23 -11.47 1.17
N VAL A 21 19.84 -12.36 0.27
CA VAL A 21 18.44 -12.79 0.12
C VAL A 21 17.84 -13.22 1.46
N TYR A 22 18.56 -14.06 2.22
CA TYR A 22 18.09 -14.52 3.52
C TYR A 22 17.85 -13.37 4.51
N THR A 23 18.86 -12.52 4.75
CA THR A 23 18.73 -11.40 5.68
C THR A 23 17.71 -10.35 5.24
N SER A 24 17.57 -10.11 3.94
CA SER A 24 16.56 -9.22 3.38
C SER A 24 15.15 -9.70 3.71
N ARG A 25 14.89 -11.02 3.61
CA ARG A 25 13.60 -11.62 3.97
C ARG A 25 13.33 -11.53 5.46
N LEU A 26 14.35 -11.71 6.31
CA LEU A 26 14.18 -11.52 7.75
C LEU A 26 13.77 -10.08 8.11
N LEU A 27 14.34 -9.08 7.44
CA LEU A 27 13.95 -7.68 7.61
C LEU A 27 12.54 -7.41 7.06
N GLY A 28 12.21 -7.96 5.90
CA GLY A 28 10.90 -7.77 5.26
C GLY A 28 9.73 -8.50 5.93
N GLN A 29 10.00 -9.50 6.78
CA GLN A 29 8.98 -10.18 7.58
C GLN A 29 8.48 -9.35 8.76
N GLU A 30 9.16 -8.26 9.10
CA GLU A 30 8.78 -7.36 10.19
C GLU A 30 8.29 -6.01 9.60
N PRO A 31 6.97 -5.78 9.56
CA PRO A 31 6.40 -4.55 9.04
C PRO A 31 6.92 -3.29 9.72
N ALA A 32 7.28 -3.36 11.00
CA ALA A 32 7.84 -2.24 11.75
C ALA A 32 9.26 -1.84 11.30
N LEU A 33 9.96 -2.68 10.52
CA LEU A 33 11.27 -2.36 9.92
C LEU A 33 11.12 -1.89 8.48
N VAL A 34 10.35 -2.64 7.70
CA VAL A 34 10.20 -2.45 6.27
C VAL A 34 8.74 -2.63 5.91
N LEU A 35 8.09 -1.52 5.56
CA LEU A 35 6.72 -1.54 5.10
C LEU A 35 6.64 -1.39 3.58
N HIS A 36 6.09 -2.42 2.94
CA HIS A 36 5.97 -2.52 1.48
C HIS A 36 7.28 -2.20 0.74
N GLY A 37 7.21 -1.51 -0.40
CA GLY A 37 8.35 -1.20 -1.24
C GLY A 37 9.44 -0.32 -0.60
N GLY A 38 9.28 0.13 0.65
CA GLY A 38 10.28 0.85 1.44
C GLY A 38 11.52 0.01 1.77
N GLY A 39 12.56 0.66 2.31
CA GLY A 39 13.85 0.04 2.65
C GLY A 39 14.59 -0.58 1.47
N ASN A 40 15.88 -0.84 1.65
CA ASN A 40 16.69 -1.54 0.66
C ASN A 40 17.93 -2.18 1.31
N THR A 41 18.48 -3.18 0.65
CA THR A 41 19.61 -3.94 1.17
C THR A 41 20.59 -4.20 0.04
N SER A 42 21.86 -4.36 0.40
CA SER A 42 22.90 -4.66 -0.59
C SER A 42 23.98 -5.59 -0.04
N VAL A 43 24.67 -6.27 -0.96
CA VAL A 43 25.93 -6.97 -0.70
C VAL A 43 26.97 -6.62 -1.76
N LYS A 44 28.20 -6.36 -1.32
CA LYS A 44 29.38 -6.18 -2.17
C LYS A 44 30.11 -7.51 -2.29
N THR A 45 30.43 -7.92 -3.51
CA THR A 45 31.18 -9.17 -3.75
C THR A 45 32.00 -9.08 -5.03
N GLN A 46 32.89 -10.05 -5.23
CA GLN A 46 33.73 -10.16 -6.42
C GLN A 46 33.14 -11.18 -7.38
N VAL A 47 33.06 -10.82 -8.65
CA VAL A 47 32.56 -11.69 -9.74
C VAL A 47 33.63 -11.77 -10.82
N THR A 48 33.85 -12.96 -11.37
CA THR A 48 34.72 -13.14 -12.53
C THR A 48 33.89 -12.98 -13.81
N ASN A 49 34.26 -12.03 -14.67
CA ASN A 49 33.55 -11.77 -15.91
C ASN A 49 33.92 -12.78 -17.02
N LEU A 50 33.29 -12.66 -18.19
CA LEU A 50 33.51 -13.53 -19.35
C LEU A 50 34.99 -13.57 -19.80
N PHE A 51 35.75 -12.52 -19.53
CA PHE A 51 37.16 -12.39 -19.91
C PHE A 51 38.13 -12.91 -18.84
N GLY A 52 37.62 -13.41 -17.71
CA GLY A 52 38.44 -13.89 -16.59
C GLY A 52 38.94 -12.79 -15.65
N GLU A 53 38.40 -11.57 -15.78
CA GLU A 53 38.76 -10.44 -14.91
C GLU A 53 37.86 -10.43 -13.68
N VAL A 54 38.44 -10.10 -12.53
CA VAL A 54 37.70 -9.96 -11.27
C VAL A 54 37.17 -8.53 -11.16
N GLU A 55 35.85 -8.39 -11.05
CA GLU A 55 35.16 -7.11 -10.88
C GLU A 55 34.47 -7.06 -9.51
N GLU A 56 34.53 -5.92 -8.82
CA GLU A 56 33.75 -5.67 -7.61
C GLU A 56 32.34 -5.19 -7.97
N ILE A 57 31.35 -5.91 -7.48
CA ILE A 57 29.93 -5.72 -7.81
C ILE A 57 29.14 -5.44 -6.53
N LEU A 58 28.29 -4.43 -6.59
CA LEU A 58 27.21 -4.20 -5.64
C LEU A 58 25.95 -4.90 -6.16
N TYR A 59 25.48 -5.90 -5.42
CA TYR A 59 24.12 -6.42 -5.57
C TYR A 59 23.21 -5.63 -4.65
N VAL A 60 22.31 -4.82 -5.19
CA VAL A 60 21.40 -3.95 -4.42
C VAL A 60 19.95 -4.22 -4.81
N LYS A 61 19.01 -4.13 -3.85
CA LYS A 61 17.56 -4.28 -4.11
C LYS A 61 17.16 -3.50 -5.36
N GLY A 62 16.49 -4.18 -6.28
CA GLY A 62 15.95 -3.59 -7.49
C GLY A 62 14.53 -3.06 -7.31
N SER A 63 14.16 -2.05 -8.09
CA SER A 63 12.81 -1.45 -8.03
C SER A 63 11.73 -2.47 -8.37
N GLY A 64 10.68 -2.53 -7.55
CA GLY A 64 9.50 -3.39 -7.75
C GLY A 64 9.53 -4.73 -7.00
N TRP A 65 10.60 -5.01 -6.24
CA TRP A 65 10.68 -6.18 -5.38
C TRP A 65 10.37 -5.81 -3.93
N ASP A 66 9.65 -6.71 -3.25
CA ASP A 66 9.41 -6.64 -1.81
C ASP A 66 10.53 -7.41 -1.08
N LEU A 67 11.06 -6.87 0.02
CA LEU A 67 12.13 -7.53 0.78
C LEU A 67 11.66 -8.84 1.42
N GLU A 68 10.38 -8.94 1.80
CA GLU A 68 9.79 -10.14 2.41
C GLU A 68 9.91 -11.36 1.48
N THR A 69 9.75 -11.13 0.17
CA THR A 69 9.69 -12.18 -0.86
C THR A 69 10.87 -12.15 -1.83
N ILE A 70 11.85 -11.25 -1.63
CA ILE A 70 12.93 -11.02 -2.59
C ILE A 70 13.71 -12.29 -2.92
N GLU A 71 14.10 -12.45 -4.17
CA GLU A 71 14.98 -13.52 -4.65
C GLU A 71 16.30 -12.94 -5.17
N ALA A 72 17.26 -13.80 -5.53
CA ALA A 72 18.53 -13.36 -6.10
C ALA A 72 18.33 -12.45 -7.34
N ALA A 73 17.33 -12.75 -8.18
CA ALA A 73 16.95 -11.94 -9.34
C ALA A 73 16.41 -10.55 -8.98
N GLY A 74 16.02 -10.34 -7.72
CA GLY A 74 15.61 -9.06 -7.18
C GLY A 74 16.76 -8.10 -6.88
N PHE A 75 18.02 -8.54 -6.98
CA PHE A 75 19.19 -7.69 -6.77
C PHE A 75 19.83 -7.28 -8.10
N ALA A 76 19.92 -5.98 -8.33
CA ALA A 76 20.60 -5.40 -9.49
C ALA A 76 22.13 -5.43 -9.27
N PRO A 77 22.92 -6.03 -10.18
CA PRO A 77 24.36 -6.18 -10.01
C PRO A 77 25.13 -5.05 -10.69
N VAL A 78 25.51 -4.02 -9.94
CA VAL A 78 26.13 -2.78 -10.45
C VAL A 78 27.62 -2.73 -10.14
N LYS A 79 28.45 -2.29 -11.09
CA LYS A 79 29.90 -2.13 -10.86
C LYS A 79 30.22 -1.09 -9.79
N MET A 80 30.99 -1.49 -8.78
CA MET A 80 31.37 -0.64 -7.64
C MET A 80 32.17 0.60 -8.07
N ASP A 81 33.09 0.44 -9.01
CA ASP A 81 33.97 1.53 -9.43
C ASP A 81 33.19 2.70 -10.05
N VAL A 82 32.10 2.41 -10.77
CA VAL A 82 31.20 3.42 -11.34
C VAL A 82 30.45 4.14 -10.22
N LEU A 83 29.82 3.42 -9.29
CA LEU A 83 29.08 4.03 -8.18
C LEU A 83 29.96 4.93 -7.31
N LEU A 84 31.18 4.50 -7.00
CA LEU A 84 32.15 5.28 -6.23
C LEU A 84 32.64 6.53 -6.98
N LYS A 85 32.77 6.48 -8.31
CA LYS A 85 33.06 7.66 -9.14
C LYS A 85 31.86 8.61 -9.18
N MET A 86 30.63 8.08 -9.25
CA MET A 86 29.41 8.89 -9.24
C MET A 86 29.31 9.70 -7.94
N ALA A 87 29.59 9.12 -6.77
CA ALA A 87 29.59 9.83 -5.48
C ALA A 87 30.54 11.05 -5.43
N GLN A 88 31.59 11.06 -6.25
CA GLN A 88 32.56 12.15 -6.31
C GLN A 88 32.11 13.33 -7.19
N LEU A 89 31.09 13.14 -8.02
CA LEU A 89 30.58 14.19 -8.89
C LEU A 89 30.06 15.39 -8.06
N PRO A 90 30.16 16.62 -8.59
CA PRO A 90 29.58 17.79 -7.92
C PRO A 90 28.05 17.78 -8.01
N THR A 91 27.50 17.36 -9.15
CA THR A 91 26.07 17.25 -9.42
C THR A 91 25.81 16.04 -10.31
N LEU A 92 24.62 15.46 -10.18
CA LEU A 92 24.14 14.37 -11.02
C LEU A 92 22.62 14.45 -11.07
N SER A 93 22.06 14.49 -12.28
CA SER A 93 20.60 14.46 -12.47
C SER A 93 20.06 13.05 -12.23
N ASP A 94 18.78 12.93 -11.85
CA ASP A 94 18.13 11.62 -11.66
C ASP A 94 18.13 10.76 -12.92
N SER A 95 17.91 11.39 -14.08
CA SER A 95 17.91 10.71 -15.38
C SER A 95 19.29 10.17 -15.73
N ASP A 96 20.35 10.95 -15.50
CA ASP A 96 21.73 10.48 -15.66
C ASP A 96 22.07 9.42 -14.62
N MET A 97 21.65 9.58 -13.35
CA MET A 97 21.88 8.61 -12.30
C MET A 97 21.34 7.23 -12.70
N VAL A 98 20.07 7.14 -13.07
CA VAL A 98 19.44 5.89 -13.51
C VAL A 98 20.11 5.34 -14.76
N LYS A 99 20.40 6.20 -15.75
CA LYS A 99 21.07 5.80 -16.99
C LYS A 99 22.43 5.17 -16.75
N TYR A 100 23.29 5.83 -15.97
CA TYR A 100 24.66 5.35 -15.72
C TYR A 100 24.69 4.16 -14.75
N GLN A 101 23.78 4.10 -13.77
CA GLN A 101 23.61 2.91 -12.94
C GLN A 101 23.20 1.70 -13.78
N ARG A 102 22.21 1.84 -14.68
CA ARG A 102 21.79 0.77 -15.59
C ARG A 102 22.90 0.35 -16.55
N ALA A 103 23.64 1.31 -17.10
CA ALA A 103 24.76 1.03 -18.01
C ALA A 103 25.93 0.31 -17.31
N ALA A 104 26.05 0.45 -16.00
CA ALA A 104 27.05 -0.20 -15.17
C ALA A 104 26.63 -1.58 -14.65
N MET A 105 25.43 -2.08 -15.00
CA MET A 105 25.01 -3.42 -14.61
C MET A 105 25.73 -4.50 -15.42
N ILE A 106 26.10 -5.60 -14.75
CA ILE A 106 26.64 -6.79 -15.43
C ILE A 106 25.56 -7.75 -15.93
N ASP A 107 24.31 -7.54 -15.52
CA ASP A 107 23.12 -8.22 -16.05
C ASP A 107 22.11 -7.17 -16.56
N PRO A 108 21.96 -7.02 -17.89
CA PRO A 108 21.01 -6.08 -18.48
C PRO A 108 19.53 -6.44 -18.24
N SER A 109 19.24 -7.69 -17.90
CA SER A 109 17.88 -8.19 -17.64
C SER A 109 17.42 -7.96 -16.19
N ALA A 110 18.35 -7.63 -15.29
CA ALA A 110 18.08 -7.31 -13.91
C ALA A 110 17.17 -6.07 -13.76
N PRO A 111 16.43 -5.96 -12.63
CA PRO A 111 15.64 -4.76 -12.32
C PRO A 111 16.52 -3.51 -12.24
N ASN A 112 15.89 -2.33 -12.31
CA ASN A 112 16.59 -1.07 -12.01
C ASN A 112 17.17 -1.11 -10.61
N PRO A 113 18.43 -0.70 -10.39
CA PRO A 113 19.00 -0.54 -9.04
C PRO A 113 18.18 0.45 -8.19
N SER A 114 18.21 0.29 -6.87
CA SER A 114 17.71 1.32 -5.94
C SER A 114 18.32 2.69 -6.27
N VAL A 115 17.52 3.76 -6.13
CA VAL A 115 17.99 5.15 -6.26
C VAL A 115 19.11 5.47 -5.25
N GLU A 116 19.20 4.70 -4.18
CA GLU A 116 20.21 4.83 -3.12
C GLU A 116 21.44 3.93 -3.33
N ALA A 117 21.60 3.29 -4.49
CA ALA A 117 22.74 2.41 -4.77
C ALA A 117 24.11 3.09 -4.55
N ILE A 118 24.22 4.40 -4.81
CA ILE A 118 25.44 5.17 -4.56
C ILE A 118 25.75 5.24 -3.06
N LEU A 119 24.72 5.43 -2.22
CA LEU A 119 24.85 5.45 -0.76
C LEU A 119 25.31 4.09 -0.23
N HIS A 120 24.72 3.00 -0.73
CA HIS A 120 25.21 1.65 -0.40
C HIS A 120 26.67 1.43 -0.79
N ALA A 121 27.12 1.98 -1.93
CA ALA A 121 28.50 1.81 -2.40
C ALA A 121 29.51 2.53 -1.52
N ILE A 122 29.21 3.75 -1.04
CA ILE A 122 30.15 4.54 -0.23
C ILE A 122 30.31 4.01 1.22
N ILE A 123 29.34 3.24 1.72
CA ILE A 123 29.45 2.56 3.02
C ILE A 123 30.43 1.37 2.86
N PRO A 124 31.62 1.40 3.51
CA PRO A 124 32.74 0.53 3.18
C PRO A 124 32.68 -0.83 3.91
N PHE A 125 31.53 -1.50 3.82
CA PHE A 125 31.29 -2.82 4.40
C PHE A 125 30.58 -3.71 3.39
N ALA A 126 30.81 -5.03 3.49
CA ALA A 126 30.24 -5.99 2.54
C ALA A 126 28.71 -5.94 2.50
N TYR A 127 28.07 -5.92 3.67
CA TYR A 127 26.62 -5.93 3.83
C TYR A 127 26.12 -4.59 4.36
N VAL A 128 25.08 -4.07 3.74
CA VAL A 128 24.45 -2.81 4.13
C VAL A 128 22.94 -3.00 4.11
N ASP A 129 22.30 -2.67 5.22
CA ASP A 129 20.87 -2.73 5.42
C ASP A 129 20.32 -1.31 5.60
N HIS A 130 19.19 -1.03 4.97
CA HIS A 130 18.46 0.22 5.12
C HIS A 130 16.98 -0.08 5.37
N THR A 131 16.47 0.45 6.48
CA THR A 131 15.10 0.26 6.94
C THR A 131 14.45 1.60 7.27
N HIS A 132 13.15 1.69 7.07
CA HIS A 132 12.34 2.85 7.48
C HIS A 132 11.67 2.53 8.82
N ALA A 133 12.48 2.06 9.77
CA ALA A 133 11.97 1.44 10.99
C ALA A 133 11.15 2.42 11.82
N ASP A 134 9.92 2.04 12.18
CA ASP A 134 8.92 2.93 12.78
C ASP A 134 9.46 3.65 14.00
N ALA A 135 10.08 2.94 14.95
CA ALA A 135 10.64 3.57 16.15
C ALA A 135 11.66 4.68 15.83
N ILE A 136 12.49 4.49 14.80
CA ILE A 136 13.46 5.50 14.36
C ILE A 136 12.76 6.68 13.71
N VAL A 137 11.81 6.44 12.82
CA VAL A 137 11.09 7.51 12.13
C VAL A 137 10.13 8.24 13.06
N THR A 138 9.54 7.59 14.06
CA THR A 138 8.76 8.22 15.13
C THR A 138 9.62 9.19 15.94
N LEU A 139 10.82 8.78 16.38
CA LEU A 139 11.73 9.66 17.10
C LEU A 139 12.19 10.84 16.22
N THR A 140 12.57 10.56 14.97
CA THR A 140 13.12 11.60 14.08
C THR A 140 12.06 12.56 13.53
N ASN A 141 10.79 12.17 13.48
CA ASN A 141 9.64 13.04 13.19
C ASN A 141 9.13 13.75 14.46
N THR A 142 10.05 14.30 15.25
CA THR A 142 9.74 15.20 16.38
C THR A 142 10.68 16.41 16.35
N PRO A 143 10.28 17.57 16.90
CA PRO A 143 11.15 18.75 16.96
C PRO A 143 12.51 18.49 17.62
N ASP A 144 12.53 17.62 18.63
CA ASP A 144 13.72 17.26 19.42
C ASP A 144 14.41 15.97 18.93
N GLY A 145 13.99 15.41 17.79
CA GLY A 145 14.37 14.07 17.35
C GLY A 145 15.88 13.85 17.24
N LYS A 146 16.61 14.86 16.76
CA LYS A 146 18.09 14.79 16.72
C LYS A 146 18.71 14.66 18.12
N ALA A 147 18.17 15.37 19.10
CA ALA A 147 18.66 15.30 20.47
C ALA A 147 18.35 13.93 21.10
N MET A 148 17.15 13.40 20.86
CA MET A 148 16.75 12.06 21.33
C MET A 148 17.61 10.95 20.73
N ILE A 149 17.87 10.99 19.42
CA ILE A 149 18.77 10.02 18.76
C ILE A 149 20.19 10.13 19.33
N GLN A 150 20.66 11.34 19.64
CA GLN A 150 21.98 11.57 20.23
C GLN A 150 22.07 11.11 21.69
N GLU A 151 21.00 11.23 22.46
CA GLU A 151 20.86 10.71 23.82
C GLU A 151 20.85 9.19 23.83
N LEU A 152 20.04 8.59 22.96
CA LEU A 152 19.86 7.15 22.84
C LEU A 152 21.16 6.43 22.45
N TYR A 153 21.78 6.84 21.35
CA TYR A 153 22.90 6.10 20.78
C TYR A 153 24.27 6.71 21.03
N GLY A 154 24.34 7.97 21.48
CA GLY A 154 25.60 8.65 21.67
C GLY A 154 26.44 8.68 20.39
N LYS A 155 27.67 8.17 20.46
CA LYS A 155 28.60 8.13 19.34
C LYS A 155 28.47 6.87 18.47
N ARG A 156 27.60 5.92 18.85
CA ARG A 156 27.41 4.66 18.10
C ARG A 156 26.75 4.89 16.75
N VAL A 157 25.95 5.94 16.60
CA VAL A 157 25.32 6.29 15.32
C VAL A 157 25.78 7.65 14.83
N PHE A 158 25.81 7.79 13.51
CA PHE A 158 26.07 9.07 12.85
C PHE A 158 24.75 9.64 12.31
N VAL A 159 24.42 10.88 12.69
CA VAL A 159 23.13 11.49 12.34
C VAL A 159 23.28 12.42 11.13
N ILE A 160 22.48 12.17 10.09
CA ILE A 160 22.44 12.96 8.86
C ILE A 160 21.13 13.77 8.87
N PRO A 161 21.17 15.10 8.65
CA PRO A 161 19.95 15.89 8.52
C PRO A 161 19.15 15.44 7.30
N TYR A 162 17.85 15.75 7.28
CA TYR A 162 17.02 15.42 6.15
C TYR A 162 17.57 16.04 4.86
N VAL A 163 17.57 15.25 3.80
CA VAL A 163 17.87 15.64 2.43
C VAL A 163 17.13 14.68 1.50
N MET A 164 16.71 15.19 0.34
CA MET A 164 16.04 14.40 -0.68
C MET A 164 16.80 13.09 -0.97
N PRO A 165 16.12 11.91 -0.94
CA PRO A 165 16.72 10.64 -1.30
C PRO A 165 17.35 10.64 -2.71
N GLY A 166 18.27 9.71 -2.96
CA GLY A 166 19.01 9.63 -4.21
C GLY A 166 20.40 10.30 -4.15
N PHE A 167 20.80 11.00 -5.21
CA PHE A 167 22.17 11.51 -5.32
C PHE A 167 22.51 12.57 -4.27
N ALA A 168 21.58 13.47 -3.95
CA ALA A 168 21.81 14.53 -2.96
C ALA A 168 22.16 13.94 -1.58
N LEU A 169 21.39 12.94 -1.14
CA LEU A 169 21.67 12.19 0.07
C LEU A 169 23.02 11.47 0.01
N ALA A 170 23.27 10.69 -1.05
CA ALA A 170 24.54 9.96 -1.18
C ALA A 170 25.75 10.91 -1.17
N LYS A 171 25.63 12.09 -1.79
CA LYS A 171 26.66 13.12 -1.82
C LYS A 171 26.90 13.71 -0.43
N LEU A 172 25.83 14.06 0.29
CA LEU A 172 25.93 14.60 1.64
C LEU A 172 26.61 13.60 2.59
N VAL A 173 26.19 12.33 2.55
CA VAL A 173 26.83 11.28 3.37
C VAL A 173 28.30 11.15 2.98
N TYR A 174 28.62 11.05 1.68
CA TYR A 174 30.00 10.95 1.21
C TYR A 174 30.89 12.07 1.75
N GLU A 175 30.40 13.32 1.74
CA GLU A 175 31.12 14.48 2.25
C GLU A 175 31.27 14.47 3.78
N MET A 176 30.21 14.13 4.50
CA MET A 176 30.22 14.09 5.97
C MET A 176 31.06 12.93 6.52
N THR A 177 31.26 11.86 5.76
CA THR A 177 31.98 10.65 6.20
C THR A 177 33.45 10.58 5.77
N ARG A 178 34.01 11.59 5.11
CA ARG A 178 35.39 11.53 4.57
C ARG A 178 36.47 11.25 5.62
N ASP A 179 36.31 11.86 6.79
CA ASP A 179 37.25 11.71 7.92
C ASP A 179 36.68 10.81 9.03
N LEU A 180 35.54 10.14 8.76
CA LEU A 180 34.87 9.28 9.72
C LEU A 180 35.59 7.94 9.84
N LYS A 181 35.83 7.51 11.08
CA LYS A 181 36.27 6.14 11.35
C LYS A 181 35.05 5.23 11.33
N TRP A 182 34.77 4.61 10.20
CA TRP A 182 33.60 3.75 10.01
C TRP A 182 33.43 2.66 11.07
N GLN A 183 34.53 2.11 11.60
CA GLN A 183 34.50 1.11 12.66
C GLN A 183 34.12 1.66 14.04
N SER A 184 34.05 2.99 14.23
CA SER A 184 33.60 3.60 15.48
C SER A 184 32.08 3.84 15.53
N ILE A 185 31.36 3.52 14.46
CA ILE A 185 29.91 3.62 14.39
C ILE A 185 29.31 2.28 13.98
N GLU A 186 28.06 2.08 14.36
CA GLU A 186 27.27 0.88 14.13
C GLU A 186 26.15 1.14 13.13
N GLY A 187 25.72 2.39 12.97
CA GLY A 187 24.73 2.80 12.00
C GLY A 187 24.74 4.29 11.66
N ILE A 188 23.95 4.63 10.65
CA ILE A 188 23.66 6.02 10.23
C ILE A 188 22.15 6.23 10.37
N VAL A 189 21.74 7.24 11.13
CA VAL A 189 20.34 7.66 11.21
C VAL A 189 20.13 8.83 10.26
N LEU A 190 19.15 8.69 9.37
CA LEU A 190 18.67 9.73 8.47
C LEU A 190 17.43 10.37 9.08
N MET A 191 17.50 11.66 9.44
CA MET A 191 16.35 12.37 10.01
C MET A 191 15.15 12.30 9.06
N ASN A 192 13.98 11.93 9.59
CA ASN A 192 12.70 11.81 8.86
C ASN A 192 12.68 10.76 7.73
N HIS A 193 13.65 9.83 7.71
CA HIS A 193 13.78 8.86 6.62
C HIS A 193 14.04 7.43 7.12
N GLY A 194 15.05 7.19 7.96
CA GLY A 194 15.30 5.82 8.44
C GLY A 194 16.69 5.55 9.01
N LEU A 195 17.09 4.28 8.97
CA LEU A 195 18.33 3.76 9.55
C LEU A 195 19.13 2.98 8.50
N PHE A 196 20.44 3.17 8.49
CA PHE A 196 21.40 2.30 7.84
C PHE A 196 22.23 1.56 8.89
N THR A 197 22.41 0.26 8.72
CA THR A 197 23.39 -0.56 9.47
C THR A 197 24.26 -1.34 8.50
N PHE A 198 25.43 -1.77 8.98
CA PHE A 198 26.42 -2.38 8.11
C PHE A 198 27.45 -3.23 8.86
N SER A 199 27.98 -4.23 8.15
CA SER A 199 29.06 -5.11 8.60
C SER A 199 29.64 -5.90 7.42
N ASP A 200 30.83 -6.46 7.60
CA ASP A 200 31.39 -7.45 6.65
C ASP A 200 30.75 -8.84 6.79
N ASP A 201 29.95 -9.03 7.83
CA ASP A 201 29.20 -10.25 8.12
C ASP A 201 27.68 -9.99 8.06
N ALA A 202 26.95 -10.86 7.34
CA ALA A 202 25.53 -10.68 7.06
C ALA A 202 24.68 -10.73 8.35
N LYS A 203 25.00 -11.66 9.25
CA LYS A 203 24.32 -11.81 10.54
C LYS A 203 24.47 -10.56 11.38
N THR A 204 25.71 -10.08 11.49
CA THR A 204 26.04 -8.89 12.29
C THR A 204 25.35 -7.64 11.74
N ALA A 205 25.26 -7.46 10.41
CA ALA A 205 24.55 -6.32 9.82
C ALA A 205 23.06 -6.33 10.18
N TYR A 206 22.42 -7.49 10.04
CA TYR A 206 21.02 -7.72 10.40
C TYR A 206 20.77 -7.55 11.91
N GLU A 207 21.56 -8.21 12.75
CA GLU A 207 21.40 -8.15 14.22
C GLU A 207 21.62 -6.73 14.75
N LYS A 208 22.52 -5.93 14.13
CA LYS A 208 22.65 -4.50 14.45
C LYS A 208 21.39 -3.70 14.13
N THR A 209 20.69 -4.01 13.02
CA THR A 209 19.40 -3.38 12.73
C THR A 209 18.41 -3.67 13.84
N ILE A 210 18.28 -4.95 14.23
CA ILE A 210 17.37 -5.39 15.28
C ILE A 210 17.73 -4.75 16.64
N GLU A 211 19.02 -4.72 16.98
CA GLU A 211 19.52 -4.13 18.22
C GLU A 211 19.19 -2.64 18.31
N LEU A 212 19.61 -1.84 17.33
CA LEU A 212 19.38 -0.40 17.35
C LEU A 212 17.88 -0.09 17.37
N VAL A 213 17.07 -0.73 16.50
CA VAL A 213 15.63 -0.49 16.49
C VAL A 213 14.97 -0.89 17.82
N THR A 214 15.39 -2.00 18.43
CA THR A 214 14.88 -2.42 19.75
C THR A 214 15.24 -1.42 20.85
N GLU A 215 16.44 -0.85 20.83
CA GLU A 215 16.83 0.22 21.75
C GLU A 215 15.95 1.47 21.56
N ALA A 216 15.59 1.82 20.32
CA ALA A 216 14.65 2.91 20.05
C ALA A 216 13.23 2.62 20.55
N GLU A 217 12.72 1.40 20.36
CA GLU A 217 11.42 0.97 20.92
C GLU A 217 11.41 1.12 22.45
N GLN A 218 12.45 0.61 23.12
CA GLN A 218 12.59 0.70 24.58
C GLN A 218 12.74 2.14 25.06
N PHE A 219 13.43 2.99 24.30
CA PHE A 219 13.57 4.41 24.62
C PHE A 219 12.22 5.13 24.52
N ILE A 220 11.42 4.87 23.47
CA ILE A 220 10.06 5.41 23.35
C ILE A 220 9.22 4.95 24.53
N GLU A 221 9.21 3.66 24.87
CA GLU A 221 8.46 3.12 26.00
C GLU A 221 8.85 3.82 27.31
N ALA A 222 10.15 4.02 27.56
CA ALA A 222 10.63 4.74 28.73
C ALA A 222 10.14 6.21 28.76
N GLN A 223 10.15 6.92 27.62
CA GLN A 223 9.63 8.29 27.55
C GLN A 223 8.12 8.35 27.83
N LEU A 224 7.36 7.37 27.33
CA LEU A 224 5.93 7.25 27.59
C LEU A 224 5.66 7.00 29.08
N CYS A 225 6.41 6.10 29.74
CA CYS A 225 6.30 5.85 31.18
C CYS A 225 6.57 7.12 32.00
N LEU A 226 7.65 7.85 31.71
CA LEU A 226 7.99 9.09 32.41
C LEU A 226 6.90 10.16 32.30
N LYS A 227 6.28 10.28 31.13
CA LYS A 227 5.16 11.20 30.91
C LYS A 227 3.89 10.75 31.62
N SER A 228 3.62 9.46 31.59
CA SER A 228 2.48 8.85 32.29
C SER A 228 2.54 9.12 33.79
N GLU A 229 3.68 8.87 34.42
CA GLU A 229 3.91 9.14 35.85
C GLU A 229 3.70 10.62 36.18
N ALA A 230 4.25 11.53 35.36
CA ALA A 230 4.07 12.97 35.56
C ALA A 230 2.61 13.42 35.43
N VAL A 231 1.82 12.80 34.53
CA VAL A 231 0.38 13.07 34.37
C VAL A 231 -0.41 12.51 35.56
N GLU A 232 -0.08 11.30 36.02
CA GLU A 232 -0.74 10.68 37.17
C GLU A 232 -0.47 11.50 38.45
N GLU A 233 0.76 11.96 38.68
CA GLU A 233 1.09 12.85 39.80
C GLU A 233 0.32 14.17 39.74
N ALA A 234 0.09 14.72 38.55
CA ALA A 234 -0.59 16.00 38.37
C ALA A 234 -2.12 15.89 38.42
N SER A 235 -2.70 14.78 37.93
CA SER A 235 -4.15 14.62 37.70
C SER A 235 -4.83 13.56 38.58
N GLY A 236 -4.06 12.69 39.23
CA GLY A 236 -4.55 11.55 40.01
C GLY A 236 -5.18 10.42 39.18
N GLN A 237 -5.01 10.44 37.86
CA GLN A 237 -5.50 9.42 36.94
C GLN A 237 -4.36 8.92 36.06
N ALA A 238 -4.18 7.60 35.98
CA ALA A 238 -3.28 7.00 35.00
C ALA A 238 -3.80 7.29 33.59
N PRO A 239 -2.93 7.62 32.62
CA PRO A 239 -3.33 7.63 31.22
C PRO A 239 -3.62 6.19 30.81
N ASN A 240 -4.90 5.86 30.71
CA ASN A 240 -5.31 4.59 30.12
C ASN A 240 -4.96 4.61 28.63
N GLY A 241 -4.58 3.44 28.11
CA GLY A 241 -4.47 3.23 26.67
C GLY A 241 -5.78 3.58 25.95
N TYR A 242 -5.78 3.45 24.62
CA TYR A 242 -6.94 3.80 23.81
C TYR A 242 -8.20 3.08 24.32
N PRO A 243 -9.24 3.81 24.77
CA PRO A 243 -10.45 3.15 25.22
C PRO A 243 -11.08 2.41 24.05
N GLU A 244 -11.47 1.16 24.25
CA GLU A 244 -12.34 0.47 23.30
C GLU A 244 -13.64 1.27 23.18
N GLN A 245 -13.94 1.72 21.96
CA GLN A 245 -15.14 2.46 21.64
C GLN A 245 -16.07 1.55 20.85
N ASP A 246 -17.30 1.38 21.35
CA ASP A 246 -18.35 0.72 20.58
C ASP A 246 -18.81 1.67 19.46
N ILE A 247 -18.23 1.48 18.28
CA ILE A 247 -18.45 2.34 17.12
C ILE A 247 -19.45 1.64 16.20
N SER A 248 -20.67 2.18 16.18
CA SER A 248 -21.65 1.80 15.16
C SER A 248 -21.25 2.43 13.81
N ILE A 249 -21.02 1.59 12.81
CA ILE A 249 -20.72 1.99 11.44
C ILE A 249 -22.03 2.02 10.64
N ASP A 250 -22.29 3.15 9.99
CA ASP A 250 -23.38 3.26 9.04
C ASP A 250 -22.90 2.73 7.67
N LEU A 251 -23.29 1.51 7.34
CA LEU A 251 -22.92 0.85 6.09
C LEU A 251 -23.44 1.61 4.86
N VAL A 252 -24.56 2.31 4.99
CA VAL A 252 -25.15 3.16 3.94
C VAL A 252 -24.22 4.29 3.58
N GLU A 253 -23.74 5.00 4.61
CA GLU A 253 -22.87 6.15 4.42
C GLU A 253 -21.47 5.69 3.95
N LEU A 254 -20.99 4.51 4.38
CA LEU A 254 -19.76 3.92 3.84
C LEU A 254 -19.86 3.66 2.33
N ALA A 255 -20.96 3.06 1.87
CA ALA A 255 -21.24 2.85 0.45
C ALA A 255 -21.36 4.19 -0.32
N ARG A 256 -21.97 5.20 0.31
CA ARG A 256 -22.06 6.55 -0.24
C ARG A 256 -20.68 7.21 -0.39
N ILE A 257 -19.83 7.11 0.64
CA ILE A 257 -18.44 7.59 0.63
C ILE A 257 -17.66 6.93 -0.51
N ARG A 258 -17.70 5.59 -0.62
CA ARG A 258 -17.05 4.84 -1.72
C ARG A 258 -17.49 5.36 -3.09
N LYS A 259 -18.80 5.56 -3.28
CA LYS A 259 -19.37 6.06 -4.55
C LYS A 259 -18.87 7.46 -4.89
N LEU A 260 -18.86 8.38 -3.92
CA LEU A 260 -18.40 9.75 -4.11
C LEU A 260 -16.90 9.81 -4.43
N VAL A 261 -16.08 9.06 -3.69
CA VAL A 261 -14.63 8.99 -3.94
C VAL A 261 -14.34 8.35 -5.30
N SER A 262 -15.05 7.27 -5.67
CA SER A 262 -14.94 6.64 -7.00
C SER A 262 -15.26 7.62 -8.13
N ALA A 263 -16.32 8.43 -7.97
CA ALA A 263 -16.67 9.46 -8.95
C ALA A 263 -15.58 10.53 -9.09
N GLN A 264 -15.00 10.99 -7.98
CA GLN A 264 -13.91 11.98 -8.00
C GLN A 264 -12.61 11.40 -8.57
N LYS A 265 -12.33 10.11 -8.32
CA LYS A 265 -11.21 9.37 -8.92
C LYS A 265 -11.37 9.20 -10.43
N GLY A 266 -12.61 9.18 -10.93
CA GLY A 266 -12.93 8.84 -12.31
C GLY A 266 -12.84 7.33 -12.61
N ALA A 267 -12.79 6.49 -11.57
CA ALA A 267 -12.74 5.03 -11.68
C ALA A 267 -13.34 4.40 -10.42
N ALA A 268 -13.92 3.21 -10.56
CA ALA A 268 -14.44 2.46 -9.42
C ALA A 268 -13.30 2.13 -8.44
N GLN A 269 -13.58 2.20 -7.15
CA GLN A 269 -12.66 1.84 -6.07
C GLN A 269 -13.34 0.85 -5.13
N VAL A 270 -12.57 0.07 -4.39
CA VAL A 270 -13.01 -0.52 -3.11
C VAL A 270 -12.77 0.51 -1.99
N ALA A 271 -13.53 0.39 -0.90
CA ALA A 271 -13.30 1.17 0.32
C ALA A 271 -13.23 0.20 1.50
N LEU A 272 -12.06 0.09 2.13
CA LEU A 272 -11.83 -0.77 3.29
C LEU A 272 -11.87 0.06 4.56
N LEU A 273 -12.72 -0.32 5.50
CA LEU A 273 -12.82 0.33 6.80
C LEU A 273 -11.86 -0.34 7.78
N ASN A 274 -10.94 0.43 8.34
CA ASN A 274 -10.04 -0.04 9.39
C ASN A 274 -10.69 0.22 10.75
N SER A 275 -11.33 -0.78 11.35
CA SER A 275 -11.96 -0.70 12.68
C SER A 275 -11.02 -1.03 13.84
N SER A 276 -9.70 -1.09 13.60
CA SER A 276 -8.72 -1.31 14.66
C SER A 276 -8.77 -0.20 15.72
N VAL A 277 -8.36 -0.54 16.95
CA VAL A 277 -8.37 0.39 18.08
C VAL A 277 -7.58 1.69 17.79
N PRO A 278 -6.37 1.68 17.19
CA PRO A 278 -5.66 2.92 16.86
C PRO A 278 -6.38 3.78 15.82
N SER A 279 -6.94 3.16 14.77
CA SER A 279 -7.72 3.85 13.73
C SER A 279 -8.97 4.54 14.31
N CYS A 280 -9.71 3.83 15.15
CA CYS A 280 -10.85 4.37 15.88
C CYS A 280 -10.44 5.50 16.83
N HIS A 281 -9.30 5.34 17.50
CA HIS A 281 -8.80 6.35 18.42
C HIS A 281 -8.41 7.65 17.73
N ILE A 282 -7.66 7.59 16.62
CA ILE A 282 -7.29 8.80 15.88
C ILE A 282 -8.53 9.48 15.32
N ALA A 283 -9.50 8.72 14.81
CA ALA A 283 -10.76 9.23 14.29
C ALA A 283 -11.60 9.98 15.33
N SER A 284 -11.52 9.58 16.59
CA SER A 284 -12.19 10.21 17.73
C SER A 284 -11.31 11.23 18.47
N HIS A 285 -10.08 11.48 18.02
CA HIS A 285 -9.14 12.33 18.75
C HIS A 285 -9.61 13.81 18.75
N PRO A 286 -9.58 14.53 19.91
CA PRO A 286 -10.07 15.91 20.00
C PRO A 286 -9.34 16.90 19.08
N LYS A 287 -8.09 16.59 18.71
CA LYS A 287 -7.27 17.38 17.79
C LYS A 287 -7.11 16.73 16.40
N LEU A 288 -8.04 15.85 15.99
CA LEU A 288 -7.96 15.10 14.73
C LEU A 288 -7.48 15.95 13.54
N LYS A 289 -8.15 17.08 13.29
CA LYS A 289 -7.82 17.98 12.16
C LYS A 289 -6.42 18.57 12.22
N GLU A 290 -5.82 18.67 13.41
CA GLU A 290 -4.47 19.22 13.57
C GLU A 290 -3.41 18.14 13.36
N ILE A 291 -3.60 16.95 13.95
CA ILE A 291 -2.57 15.90 13.97
C ILE A 291 -2.56 15.08 12.68
N ALA A 292 -3.74 14.74 12.13
CA ALA A 292 -3.84 13.87 10.97
C ALA A 292 -3.42 14.55 9.66
N THR A 293 -3.37 15.88 9.63
CA THR A 293 -3.00 16.65 8.43
C THR A 293 -1.55 17.14 8.43
N ARG A 294 -0.70 16.64 9.35
CA ARG A 294 0.71 17.07 9.41
C ARG A 294 1.56 16.45 8.31
N GLY A 295 1.28 15.23 7.89
CA GLY A 295 1.99 14.53 6.81
C GLY A 295 2.26 13.06 7.13
N PRO A 296 2.74 12.28 6.14
CA PRO A 296 3.07 10.87 6.32
C PRO A 296 4.32 10.68 7.18
N LEU A 297 4.46 9.49 7.77
CA LEU A 297 5.60 9.12 8.62
C LEU A 297 6.94 9.16 7.88
N THR A 298 6.93 8.77 6.61
CA THR A 298 8.09 8.82 5.72
C THR A 298 7.69 9.46 4.39
N PRO A 299 8.61 10.16 3.70
CA PRO A 299 8.34 10.72 2.39
C PRO A 299 7.92 9.65 1.36
N ASP A 300 8.50 8.45 1.41
CA ASP A 300 8.21 7.34 0.48
C ASP A 300 6.74 6.91 0.48
N HIS A 301 6.04 7.06 1.60
CA HIS A 301 4.63 6.68 1.73
C HIS A 301 3.71 7.60 0.93
N VAL A 302 4.13 8.84 0.61
CA VAL A 302 3.28 9.85 -0.01
C VAL A 302 2.77 9.43 -1.39
N ILE A 303 3.52 8.62 -2.16
CA ILE A 303 3.07 8.18 -3.47
C ILE A 303 1.84 7.25 -3.39
N ARG A 304 1.63 6.61 -2.23
CA ARG A 304 0.49 5.73 -1.96
C ARG A 304 -0.62 6.43 -1.20
N THR A 305 -0.31 7.28 -0.23
CA THR A 305 -1.33 7.88 0.65
C THR A 305 -1.72 9.30 0.28
N LYS A 306 -0.90 9.99 -0.53
CA LYS A 306 -0.84 11.45 -0.60
C LYS A 306 -0.39 12.07 0.72
N ARG A 307 -0.23 13.39 0.71
CA ARG A 307 0.27 14.15 1.87
C ARG A 307 -0.67 14.08 3.09
N VAL A 308 -1.98 14.19 2.90
CA VAL A 308 -2.97 14.25 3.99
C VAL A 308 -4.25 13.48 3.63
N PRO A 309 -5.00 12.97 4.63
CA PRO A 309 -6.33 12.41 4.41
C PRO A 309 -7.37 13.49 4.10
N VAL A 310 -8.50 13.06 3.51
CA VAL A 310 -9.76 13.78 3.71
C VAL A 310 -10.33 13.43 5.09
N ILE A 311 -10.85 14.41 5.82
CA ILE A 311 -11.54 14.17 7.09
C ILE A 311 -13.03 14.33 6.84
N PHE A 312 -13.78 13.25 7.00
CA PHE A 312 -15.21 13.23 6.78
C PHE A 312 -15.95 13.53 8.09
N GLY A 313 -16.68 14.64 8.12
CA GLY A 313 -17.61 15.03 9.17
C GLY A 313 -19.06 14.72 8.78
N GLU A 314 -19.95 15.69 9.01
CA GLU A 314 -21.38 15.55 8.72
C GLU A 314 -21.71 15.70 7.22
N ASN A 315 -20.89 16.41 6.44
CA ASN A 315 -21.15 16.71 5.04
C ASN A 315 -20.02 16.20 4.14
N ILE A 316 -20.13 14.91 3.79
CA ILE A 316 -19.14 14.18 2.98
C ILE A 316 -18.81 14.88 1.66
N GLU A 317 -19.81 15.38 0.93
CA GLU A 317 -19.58 16.05 -0.35
C GLU A 317 -18.81 17.36 -0.20
N ALA A 318 -19.16 18.16 0.82
CA ALA A 318 -18.45 19.40 1.10
C ALA A 318 -17.00 19.12 1.51
N ASP A 319 -16.78 18.15 2.40
CA ASP A 319 -15.44 17.74 2.86
C ASP A 319 -14.59 17.22 1.69
N LEU A 320 -15.19 16.42 0.79
CA LEU A 320 -14.52 15.90 -0.40
C LEU A 320 -14.18 16.99 -1.42
N SER A 321 -15.06 18.00 -1.56
CA SER A 321 -14.80 19.17 -2.41
C SER A 321 -13.70 20.05 -1.83
N GLU A 322 -13.71 20.29 -0.51
CA GLU A 322 -12.68 21.06 0.18
C GLU A 322 -11.31 20.39 0.07
N TYR A 323 -11.26 19.06 0.24
CA TYR A 323 -10.03 18.29 0.04
C TYR A 323 -9.45 18.49 -1.36
N ALA A 324 -10.29 18.37 -2.39
CA ALA A 324 -9.85 18.56 -3.77
C ALA A 324 -9.32 19.96 -4.03
N SER A 325 -10.02 21.00 -3.54
CA SER A 325 -9.55 22.38 -3.65
C SER A 325 -8.19 22.58 -2.98
N LYS A 326 -8.01 22.06 -1.76
CA LYS A 326 -6.72 22.13 -1.03
C LYS A 326 -5.60 21.38 -1.73
N TYR A 327 -5.90 20.23 -2.34
CA TYR A 327 -4.90 19.48 -3.11
C TYR A 327 -4.49 20.25 -4.38
N ILE A 328 -5.43 20.91 -5.06
CA ILE A 328 -5.14 21.77 -6.21
C ILE A 328 -4.28 22.96 -5.78
N GLU A 329 -4.63 23.65 -4.69
CA GLU A 329 -3.82 24.75 -4.13
C GLU A 329 -2.40 24.29 -3.75
N TYR A 330 -2.30 23.09 -3.14
CA TYR A 330 -1.02 22.47 -2.82
C TYR A 330 -0.17 22.24 -4.06
N PHE A 331 -0.77 21.72 -5.14
CA PHE A 331 -0.10 21.53 -6.41
C PHE A 331 0.32 22.87 -7.04
N GLU A 332 -0.58 23.84 -7.13
CA GLU A 332 -0.29 25.15 -7.72
C GLU A 332 0.82 25.92 -6.98
N ALA A 333 0.93 25.74 -5.66
CA ALA A 333 1.95 26.39 -4.84
C ALA A 333 3.38 25.89 -5.09
N TYR A 334 3.56 24.62 -5.48
CA TYR A 334 4.88 23.98 -5.55
C TYR A 334 5.24 23.40 -6.92
N GLN A 335 4.29 23.30 -7.85
CA GLN A 335 4.57 22.83 -9.21
C GLN A 335 5.54 23.77 -9.92
N HIS A 336 6.44 23.18 -10.71
CA HIS A 336 7.32 23.91 -11.61
C HIS A 336 7.08 23.49 -13.07
N GLU A 337 7.04 22.16 -13.31
CA GLU A 337 6.84 21.57 -14.65
C GLU A 337 6.02 20.27 -14.62
N GLN A 338 5.59 19.84 -13.42
CA GLN A 338 4.92 18.57 -13.23
C GLN A 338 3.46 18.64 -13.68
N THR A 339 2.89 17.50 -14.09
CA THR A 339 1.45 17.38 -14.34
C THR A 339 0.76 16.95 -13.06
N MET A 340 -0.35 17.62 -12.71
CA MET A 340 -1.12 17.30 -11.52
C MET A 340 -1.54 15.83 -11.50
N LEU A 341 -1.24 15.15 -10.40
CA LEU A 341 -1.75 13.81 -10.15
C LEU A 341 -3.26 13.88 -9.85
N ASN A 342 -3.95 12.74 -9.88
CA ASN A 342 -5.36 12.69 -9.50
C ASN A 342 -5.55 13.31 -8.11
N TYR A 343 -6.43 14.31 -7.99
CA TYR A 343 -6.61 15.10 -6.77
C TYR A 343 -7.55 14.48 -5.74
N ALA A 344 -8.18 13.34 -6.05
CA ALA A 344 -9.06 12.65 -5.11
C ALA A 344 -8.26 11.92 -4.02
N PRO A 345 -8.81 11.76 -2.80
CA PRO A 345 -8.10 11.16 -1.67
C PRO A 345 -7.78 9.68 -1.90
N ASN A 346 -6.68 9.19 -1.34
CA ASN A 346 -6.35 7.75 -1.30
C ASN A 346 -6.82 7.09 0.00
N PHE A 347 -7.03 7.88 1.06
CA PHE A 347 -7.64 7.45 2.30
C PHE A 347 -8.38 8.61 2.97
N ALA A 348 -9.25 8.26 3.90
CA ALA A 348 -10.03 9.18 4.70
C ALA A 348 -9.96 8.83 6.18
N ILE A 349 -10.26 9.80 7.04
CA ILE A 349 -10.62 9.55 8.43
C ILE A 349 -12.07 9.98 8.61
N TRP A 350 -12.94 9.03 8.92
CA TRP A 350 -14.35 9.30 9.23
C TRP A 350 -14.46 9.67 10.70
N GLN A 351 -14.72 10.96 10.95
CA GLN A 351 -14.64 11.54 12.28
C GLN A 351 -15.59 10.84 13.27
N GLY A 352 -15.04 10.42 14.41
CA GLY A 352 -15.75 9.66 15.44
C GLY A 352 -16.05 8.20 15.06
N LYS A 353 -15.54 7.73 13.92
CA LYS A 353 -15.71 6.37 13.42
C LYS A 353 -14.34 5.71 13.26
N ALA A 354 -13.80 5.65 12.04
CA ALA A 354 -12.57 4.94 11.71
C ALA A 354 -11.93 5.51 10.42
N ALA A 355 -10.71 5.08 10.11
CA ALA A 355 -10.09 5.34 8.82
C ALA A 355 -10.65 4.45 7.70
N ILE A 356 -10.63 4.97 6.47
CA ILE A 356 -11.08 4.28 5.27
C ILE A 356 -9.99 4.38 4.20
N SER A 357 -9.59 3.26 3.62
CA SER A 357 -8.61 3.19 2.52
C SER A 357 -9.28 2.92 1.19
N PHE A 358 -8.86 3.61 0.13
CA PHE A 358 -9.42 3.46 -1.21
C PHE A 358 -8.41 2.91 -2.19
N GLY A 359 -8.81 1.93 -2.99
CA GLY A 359 -7.94 1.36 -4.03
C GLY A 359 -8.72 0.73 -5.17
N LYS A 360 -8.06 0.44 -6.29
CA LYS A 360 -8.68 -0.30 -7.41
C LYS A 360 -8.77 -1.79 -7.14
N THR A 361 -8.03 -2.28 -6.15
CA THR A 361 -8.04 -3.67 -5.69
C THR A 361 -8.00 -3.68 -4.17
N VAL A 362 -8.50 -4.73 -3.54
CA VAL A 362 -8.33 -4.95 -2.09
C VAL A 362 -6.86 -4.85 -1.68
N LYS A 363 -5.94 -5.45 -2.45
CA LYS A 363 -4.50 -5.37 -2.19
C LYS A 363 -3.98 -3.92 -2.16
N GLU A 364 -4.43 -3.07 -3.08
CA GLU A 364 -4.00 -1.66 -3.10
C GLU A 364 -4.54 -0.89 -1.90
N ALA A 365 -5.81 -1.13 -1.52
CA ALA A 365 -6.42 -0.50 -0.36
C ALA A 365 -5.76 -0.96 0.96
N LEU A 366 -5.42 -2.25 1.09
CA LEU A 366 -4.69 -2.79 2.25
C LEU A 366 -3.29 -2.17 2.38
N ILE A 367 -2.56 -1.98 1.27
CA ILE A 367 -1.26 -1.27 1.30
C ILE A 367 -1.42 0.15 1.88
N ILE A 368 -2.51 0.84 1.54
CA ILE A 368 -2.77 2.17 2.07
C ILE A 368 -3.16 2.08 3.56
N GLU A 369 -3.98 1.10 3.93
CA GLU A 369 -4.37 0.84 5.32
C GLU A 369 -3.17 0.57 6.21
N ASP A 370 -2.28 -0.33 5.81
CA ASP A 370 -1.04 -0.66 6.52
C ASP A 370 -0.20 0.62 6.74
N ILE A 371 0.09 1.36 5.67
CA ILE A 371 0.86 2.62 5.74
C ILE A 371 0.22 3.63 6.70
N THR A 372 -1.09 3.80 6.60
CA THR A 372 -1.80 4.79 7.44
C THR A 372 -1.86 4.36 8.89
N SER A 373 -2.00 3.06 9.18
CA SER A 373 -1.99 2.51 10.53
C SER A 373 -0.66 2.79 11.23
N HIS A 374 0.46 2.46 10.58
CA HIS A 374 1.80 2.77 11.09
C HIS A 374 2.00 4.28 11.29
N THR A 375 1.49 5.11 10.37
CA THR A 375 1.55 6.56 10.50
C THR A 375 0.72 7.05 11.70
N PHE A 376 -0.48 6.50 11.92
CA PHE A 376 -1.33 6.88 13.05
C PHE A 376 -0.69 6.48 14.38
N ASP A 377 -0.13 5.28 14.47
CA ASP A 377 0.57 4.82 15.66
C ASP A 377 1.77 5.73 15.98
N ALA A 378 2.56 6.10 14.97
CA ALA A 378 3.67 7.02 15.15
C ALA A 378 3.22 8.43 15.57
N ILE A 379 2.15 8.97 14.97
CA ILE A 379 1.56 10.26 15.35
C ILE A 379 1.12 10.21 16.81
N LEU A 380 0.27 9.24 17.17
CA LEU A 380 -0.31 9.15 18.50
C LEU A 380 0.75 8.90 19.56
N THR A 381 1.78 8.11 19.25
CA THR A 381 2.91 7.86 20.14
C THR A 381 3.75 9.12 20.34
N ALA A 382 4.12 9.81 19.25
CA ALA A 382 4.91 11.05 19.33
C ALA A 382 4.18 12.18 20.08
N GLU A 383 2.86 12.29 19.92
CA GLU A 383 2.04 13.27 20.65
C GLU A 383 2.01 13.04 22.17
N GLN A 384 2.33 11.84 22.66
CA GLN A 384 2.33 11.55 24.09
C GLN A 384 3.62 12.02 24.79
N PHE A 385 4.77 12.00 24.10
CA PHE A 385 6.05 12.39 24.71
C PHE A 385 6.66 13.69 24.17
N SER A 386 6.28 14.13 22.96
CA SER A 386 6.74 15.37 22.34
C SER A 386 5.63 15.93 21.43
N GLN A 387 5.91 16.10 20.14
CA GLN A 387 4.99 16.51 19.10
C GLN A 387 5.39 15.82 17.80
N TYR A 388 4.44 15.27 17.07
CA TYR A 388 4.69 14.75 15.72
C TYR A 388 4.94 15.88 14.73
N GLN A 389 6.06 15.82 14.01
CA GLN A 389 6.45 16.76 12.99
C GLN A 389 6.96 16.02 11.75
N ALA A 390 6.09 15.95 10.73
CA ALA A 390 6.49 15.51 9.39
C ALA A 390 7.33 16.57 8.67
N LEU A 391 7.86 16.19 7.51
CA LEU A 391 8.51 17.10 6.57
C LEU A 391 7.59 18.24 6.12
N SER A 392 8.19 19.31 5.59
CA SER A 392 7.42 20.43 5.07
C SER A 392 6.58 20.01 3.86
N ALA A 393 5.53 20.79 3.59
CA ALA A 393 4.67 20.60 2.41
C ALA A 393 5.48 20.51 1.10
N GLN A 394 6.50 21.38 0.96
CA GLN A 394 7.36 21.43 -0.21
C GLN A 394 8.21 20.16 -0.34
N GLU A 395 8.87 19.72 0.74
CA GLU A 395 9.70 18.50 0.72
C GLU A 395 8.84 17.26 0.40
N ILE A 396 7.62 17.19 0.95
CA ILE A 396 6.68 16.12 0.61
C ILE A 396 6.25 16.21 -0.87
N PHE A 397 6.09 17.42 -1.41
CA PHE A 397 5.70 17.63 -2.81
C PHE A 397 6.79 17.14 -3.76
N GLU A 398 8.04 17.45 -3.43
CA GLU A 398 9.22 17.02 -4.19
C GLU A 398 9.28 15.51 -4.34
N VAL A 399 8.87 14.74 -3.31
CA VAL A 399 8.80 13.27 -3.35
C VAL A 399 7.52 12.77 -4.02
N GLU A 400 6.35 13.34 -3.72
CA GLU A 400 5.08 12.93 -4.33
C GLU A 400 5.12 13.05 -5.86
N TYR A 401 5.76 14.10 -6.37
CA TYR A 401 5.87 14.35 -7.80
C TYR A 401 7.22 13.91 -8.40
N TRP A 402 8.04 13.18 -7.63
CA TRP A 402 9.31 12.66 -8.14
C TRP A 402 9.07 11.55 -9.17
N GLU A 403 9.58 11.72 -10.39
CA GLU A 403 9.35 10.79 -11.49
C GLU A 403 9.85 9.36 -11.18
N LEU A 404 10.95 9.23 -10.43
CA LEU A 404 11.52 7.94 -10.06
C LEU A 404 10.63 7.16 -9.08
N GLU A 405 10.02 7.85 -8.12
CA GLU A 405 9.06 7.23 -7.19
C GLU A 405 7.74 6.89 -7.88
N GLN A 406 7.23 7.81 -8.71
CA GLN A 406 6.01 7.58 -9.49
C GLN A 406 6.15 6.40 -10.47
N ALA A 407 7.35 6.13 -10.98
CA ALA A 407 7.62 4.98 -11.84
C ALA A 407 7.40 3.63 -11.13
N LYS A 408 7.50 3.56 -9.79
CA LYS A 408 7.22 2.34 -9.00
C LYS A 408 5.75 1.92 -9.12
N LEU A 409 4.82 2.89 -9.24
CA LEU A 409 3.38 2.64 -9.35
C LEU A 409 2.95 2.25 -10.77
N LYS A 410 3.55 2.88 -11.79
CA LYS A 410 3.19 2.66 -13.21
C LYS A 410 3.35 1.20 -13.64
N LYS A 411 4.37 0.50 -13.13
CA LYS A 411 4.57 -0.94 -13.42
C LYS A 411 3.46 -1.82 -12.86
N ALA A 412 2.85 -1.45 -11.74
CA ALA A 412 1.73 -2.18 -11.13
C ALA A 412 0.39 -1.86 -11.80
N ALA A 413 0.24 -0.66 -12.37
CA ALA A 413 -1.02 -0.13 -12.89
C ALA A 413 -1.35 -0.52 -14.35
N ASN A 414 -0.50 -1.30 -15.03
CA ASN A 414 -0.58 -1.57 -16.48
C ASN A 414 -1.67 -2.57 -16.90
N ASN A 415 -2.82 -2.57 -16.23
CA ASN A 415 -3.97 -3.40 -16.60
C ASN A 415 -5.18 -2.49 -16.84
N ASN A 416 -5.44 -2.14 -18.11
CA ASN A 416 -6.72 -1.54 -18.55
C ASN A 416 -7.81 -2.61 -18.55
N MET A 417 -8.05 -3.17 -17.37
CA MET A 417 -9.04 -4.21 -17.11
C MET A 417 -10.43 -3.55 -17.00
N PRO A 418 -11.44 -3.99 -17.79
CA PRO A 418 -12.75 -3.32 -17.85
C PRO A 418 -13.50 -3.24 -16.51
N LEU A 419 -13.29 -4.21 -15.61
CA LEU A 419 -13.94 -4.29 -14.30
C LEU A 419 -13.02 -3.88 -13.15
N LEU A 420 -11.87 -3.27 -13.43
CA LEU A 420 -10.92 -2.88 -12.39
C LEU A 420 -11.58 -1.93 -11.38
N GLY A 421 -11.52 -2.29 -10.09
CA GLY A 421 -12.13 -1.54 -9.00
C GLY A 421 -13.64 -1.77 -8.82
N LYS A 422 -14.29 -2.51 -9.71
CA LYS A 422 -15.68 -2.92 -9.55
C LYS A 422 -15.80 -4.06 -8.55
N VAL A 423 -16.87 -4.06 -7.77
CA VAL A 423 -17.25 -5.13 -6.85
C VAL A 423 -18.39 -5.91 -7.47
N VAL A 424 -18.18 -7.21 -7.63
CA VAL A 424 -19.13 -8.10 -8.29
C VAL A 424 -19.51 -9.21 -7.33
N MET A 425 -20.80 -9.30 -7.02
CA MET A 425 -21.36 -10.40 -6.26
C MET A 425 -21.92 -11.43 -7.23
N VAL A 426 -21.66 -12.70 -6.95
CA VAL A 426 -22.19 -13.79 -7.75
C VAL A 426 -23.03 -14.72 -6.86
N THR A 427 -24.28 -14.94 -7.28
CA THR A 427 -25.24 -15.81 -6.57
C THR A 427 -24.78 -17.27 -6.57
N PRO A 428 -24.94 -18.07 -5.50
CA PRO A 428 -24.41 -19.42 -5.41
C PRO A 428 -25.18 -20.37 -6.33
N ALA A 429 -24.46 -20.96 -7.28
CA ALA A 429 -24.86 -22.18 -7.96
C ALA A 429 -23.61 -23.01 -8.22
N ALA A 430 -23.47 -24.17 -7.58
CA ALA A 430 -22.31 -25.06 -7.69
C ALA A 430 -22.24 -25.73 -9.08
N THR A 431 -21.95 -24.95 -10.11
CA THR A 431 -21.88 -25.40 -11.52
C THR A 431 -20.53 -25.03 -12.14
N GLU A 432 -20.06 -25.81 -13.12
CA GLU A 432 -18.86 -25.47 -13.90
C GLU A 432 -19.00 -24.10 -14.61
N VAL A 433 -20.24 -23.72 -14.93
CA VAL A 433 -20.57 -22.40 -15.51
C VAL A 433 -20.22 -21.28 -14.54
N MET A 434 -20.54 -21.46 -13.26
CA MET A 434 -20.24 -20.47 -12.22
C MET A 434 -18.75 -20.19 -12.10
N GLN A 435 -17.96 -21.26 -11.95
CA GLN A 435 -16.52 -21.14 -11.78
C GLN A 435 -15.90 -20.39 -12.97
N ALA A 436 -16.37 -20.68 -14.19
CA ALA A 436 -15.90 -19.98 -15.38
C ALA A 436 -16.31 -18.50 -15.42
N VAL A 437 -17.50 -18.15 -14.95
CA VAL A 437 -17.95 -16.76 -14.83
C VAL A 437 -17.10 -16.03 -13.80
N VAL A 438 -16.91 -16.58 -12.60
CA VAL A 438 -16.06 -16.02 -11.54
C VAL A 438 -14.63 -15.83 -12.04
N GLU A 439 -14.03 -16.86 -12.63
CA GLU A 439 -12.68 -16.77 -13.21
C GLU A 439 -12.58 -15.68 -14.29
N GLN A 440 -13.61 -15.54 -15.13
CA GLN A 440 -13.62 -14.51 -16.16
C GLN A 440 -13.74 -13.10 -15.57
N LEU A 441 -14.60 -12.90 -14.57
CA LEU A 441 -14.74 -11.62 -13.87
C LEU A 441 -13.42 -11.21 -13.20
N ILE A 442 -12.73 -12.15 -12.56
CA ILE A 442 -11.39 -11.93 -11.97
C ILE A 442 -10.38 -11.56 -13.05
N LYS A 443 -10.36 -12.26 -14.21
CA LYS A 443 -9.50 -11.92 -15.36
C LYS A 443 -9.79 -10.53 -15.92
N LEU A 444 -11.03 -10.07 -15.83
CA LEU A 444 -11.45 -8.71 -16.20
C LEU A 444 -11.17 -7.66 -15.11
N GLY A 445 -10.60 -8.05 -13.96
CA GLY A 445 -10.16 -7.18 -12.87
C GLY A 445 -11.16 -6.90 -11.76
N ALA A 446 -12.29 -7.63 -11.73
CA ALA A 446 -13.31 -7.46 -10.69
C ALA A 446 -12.84 -7.94 -9.31
N ASN A 447 -13.27 -7.24 -8.26
CA ASN A 447 -13.24 -7.74 -6.89
C ASN A 447 -14.50 -8.60 -6.70
N VAL A 448 -14.34 -9.92 -6.73
CA VAL A 448 -15.48 -10.85 -6.72
C VAL A 448 -15.77 -11.32 -5.29
N LEU A 449 -17.01 -11.10 -4.85
CA LEU A 449 -17.55 -11.72 -3.65
C LEU A 449 -18.23 -13.03 -4.08
N ASP A 450 -17.56 -14.13 -3.77
CA ASP A 450 -18.09 -15.48 -3.95
C ASP A 450 -18.71 -15.95 -2.63
N LEU A 451 -20.03 -16.07 -2.60
CA LEU A 451 -20.81 -16.40 -1.41
C LEU A 451 -20.87 -17.93 -1.15
N ASN A 452 -19.92 -18.70 -1.67
CA ASN A 452 -19.82 -20.14 -1.42
C ASN A 452 -20.04 -20.48 0.07
N GLU A 453 -20.83 -21.55 0.30
CA GLU A 453 -21.29 -22.06 1.61
C GLU A 453 -22.36 -21.25 2.38
N TYR A 454 -22.83 -20.08 1.91
CA TYR A 454 -24.06 -19.51 2.47
C TYR A 454 -25.24 -20.41 2.13
N HIS A 455 -25.74 -21.16 3.13
CA HIS A 455 -26.87 -22.07 3.01
C HIS A 455 -28.16 -21.31 2.62
N GLY A 456 -28.35 -21.07 1.31
CA GLY A 456 -29.55 -20.55 0.63
C GLY A 456 -29.89 -19.08 0.91
N PHE A 457 -30.08 -18.24 -0.12
CA PHE A 457 -30.74 -16.92 0.04
C PHE A 457 -32.27 -17.03 0.01
N ASP A 458 -32.78 -17.99 0.76
CA ASP A 458 -34.21 -18.32 0.84
C ASP A 458 -34.99 -17.39 1.78
N THR A 459 -34.28 -16.48 2.48
CA THR A 459 -34.86 -15.47 3.36
C THR A 459 -34.26 -14.08 3.10
N LEU A 460 -35.06 -13.05 3.37
CA LEU A 460 -34.65 -11.64 3.23
C LEU A 460 -33.43 -11.31 4.11
N ASP A 461 -33.39 -11.84 5.33
CA ASP A 461 -32.29 -11.60 6.28
C ASP A 461 -30.95 -12.07 5.74
N LYS A 462 -30.90 -13.25 5.09
CA LYS A 462 -29.66 -13.78 4.50
C LYS A 462 -29.22 -13.00 3.26
N CYS A 463 -30.17 -12.54 2.46
CA CYS A 463 -29.87 -11.61 1.36
C CYS A 463 -29.30 -10.30 1.91
N GLN A 464 -29.82 -9.82 3.04
CA GLN A 464 -29.36 -8.60 3.67
C GLN A 464 -27.94 -8.76 4.20
N GLU A 465 -27.66 -9.86 4.89
CA GLU A 465 -26.32 -10.22 5.34
C GLU A 465 -25.32 -10.25 4.18
N ALA A 466 -25.66 -10.88 3.05
CA ALA A 466 -24.80 -10.91 1.87
C ALA A 466 -24.46 -9.51 1.31
N ALA A 467 -25.45 -8.61 1.28
CA ALA A 467 -25.24 -7.23 0.85
C ALA A 467 -24.40 -6.44 1.86
N GLU A 468 -24.63 -6.64 3.17
CA GLU A 468 -23.81 -6.06 4.23
C GLU A 468 -22.35 -6.55 4.13
N THR A 469 -22.11 -7.83 3.86
CA THR A 469 -20.77 -8.38 3.60
C THR A 469 -20.09 -7.66 2.44
N ALA A 470 -20.78 -7.41 1.32
CA ALA A 470 -20.19 -6.66 0.21
C ALA A 470 -19.77 -5.23 0.61
N VAL A 471 -20.53 -4.59 1.51
CA VAL A 471 -20.18 -3.26 2.04
C VAL A 471 -19.03 -3.34 3.04
N ILE A 472 -19.01 -4.34 3.92
CA ILE A 472 -17.96 -4.51 4.92
C ILE A 472 -16.62 -4.84 4.24
N ASP A 473 -16.63 -5.75 3.27
CA ASP A 473 -15.40 -6.28 2.65
C ASP A 473 -14.86 -5.39 1.53
N PHE A 474 -15.74 -4.61 0.87
CA PHE A 474 -15.34 -3.82 -0.31
C PHE A 474 -15.87 -2.39 -0.34
N GLY A 475 -16.68 -2.00 0.65
CA GLY A 475 -17.33 -0.70 0.71
C GLY A 475 -18.56 -0.57 -0.18
N GLY A 476 -18.99 -1.62 -0.88
CA GLY A 476 -20.24 -1.61 -1.65
C GLY A 476 -20.28 -2.63 -2.79
N LEU A 477 -21.32 -2.54 -3.61
CA LEU A 477 -21.62 -3.49 -4.70
C LEU A 477 -21.93 -2.75 -6.01
N ASP A 478 -21.30 -3.16 -7.12
CA ASP A 478 -21.54 -2.56 -8.44
C ASP A 478 -22.29 -3.48 -9.40
N ILE A 479 -22.10 -4.80 -9.29
CA ILE A 479 -22.71 -5.78 -10.19
C ILE A 479 -23.19 -6.97 -9.38
N LEU A 480 -24.43 -7.39 -9.60
CA LEU A 480 -24.97 -8.64 -9.10
C LEU A 480 -25.16 -9.60 -10.29
N VAL A 481 -24.54 -10.77 -10.25
CA VAL A 481 -24.71 -11.80 -11.28
C VAL A 481 -25.66 -12.88 -10.79
N CYS A 482 -26.79 -13.01 -11.48
CA CYS A 482 -27.85 -13.99 -11.22
C CYS A 482 -27.80 -15.08 -12.29
N LEU A 483 -27.71 -16.34 -11.87
CA LEU A 483 -27.71 -17.49 -12.79
C LEU A 483 -29.02 -18.27 -12.70
N ASN A 484 -29.63 -18.57 -13.85
CA ASN A 484 -30.84 -19.38 -14.01
C ASN A 484 -32.08 -18.85 -13.26
N ASP A 485 -33.27 -19.39 -13.56
CA ASP A 485 -34.53 -19.03 -12.88
C ASP A 485 -34.63 -19.59 -11.45
N ASP A 486 -33.72 -19.20 -10.56
CA ASP A 486 -33.79 -19.45 -9.13
C ASP A 486 -34.59 -18.35 -8.42
N SER A 487 -35.62 -18.72 -7.66
CA SER A 487 -36.40 -17.81 -6.82
C SER A 487 -35.56 -17.08 -5.77
N THR A 488 -34.44 -17.69 -5.36
CA THR A 488 -33.43 -17.12 -4.46
C THR A 488 -32.78 -15.86 -5.05
N ASN A 489 -32.52 -15.86 -6.36
CA ASN A 489 -31.99 -14.68 -7.06
C ASN A 489 -32.98 -13.51 -6.98
N LEU A 490 -34.28 -13.79 -7.12
CA LEU A 490 -35.31 -12.75 -7.00
C LEU A 490 -35.36 -12.14 -5.60
N MET A 491 -35.16 -12.93 -4.54
CA MET A 491 -35.07 -12.39 -3.18
C MET A 491 -33.87 -11.47 -3.03
N LEU A 492 -32.70 -11.87 -3.53
CA LEU A 492 -31.50 -11.05 -3.45
C LEU A 492 -31.63 -9.77 -4.28
N ILE A 493 -32.24 -9.86 -5.47
CA ILE A 493 -32.57 -8.69 -6.30
C ILE A 493 -33.48 -7.72 -5.54
N ASN A 494 -34.55 -8.21 -4.90
CA ASN A 494 -35.45 -7.38 -4.08
C ASN A 494 -34.73 -6.77 -2.87
N THR A 495 -33.79 -7.50 -2.27
CA THR A 495 -32.95 -6.94 -1.21
C THR A 495 -32.05 -5.83 -1.75
N CYS A 496 -31.43 -6.01 -2.93
CA CYS A 496 -30.70 -4.93 -3.58
C CYS A 496 -31.59 -3.70 -3.82
N GLU A 497 -32.90 -3.85 -4.07
CA GLU A 497 -33.83 -2.73 -4.11
C GLU A 497 -33.93 -2.00 -2.77
N ALA A 498 -34.03 -2.72 -1.65
CA ALA A 498 -34.01 -2.12 -0.32
C ALA A 498 -32.69 -1.37 -0.06
N PHE A 499 -31.56 -1.87 -0.57
CA PHE A 499 -30.29 -1.17 -0.50
C PHE A 499 -30.13 -0.02 -1.51
N LEU A 500 -31.05 0.19 -2.46
CA LEU A 500 -31.08 1.42 -3.27
C LEU A 500 -31.39 2.64 -2.42
N GLU A 501 -32.22 2.49 -1.39
CA GLU A 501 -32.44 3.51 -0.35
C GLU A 501 -31.16 3.75 0.47
N HIS A 502 -30.21 2.81 0.39
CA HIS A 502 -28.96 2.75 1.15
C HIS A 502 -27.69 2.81 0.29
N GLY A 503 -27.76 3.33 -0.94
CA GLY A 503 -26.59 3.68 -1.75
C GLY A 503 -25.98 2.57 -2.62
N LEU A 504 -26.50 1.33 -2.58
CA LEU A 504 -26.13 0.25 -3.50
C LEU A 504 -27.01 0.33 -4.77
N CYS A 505 -26.41 0.68 -5.91
CA CYS A 505 -27.10 0.67 -7.21
C CYS A 505 -26.42 -0.34 -8.15
N PRO A 506 -26.49 -1.65 -7.87
CA PRO A 506 -25.80 -2.63 -8.71
C PRO A 506 -26.48 -2.74 -10.07
N THR A 507 -25.68 -3.02 -11.09
CA THR A 507 -26.18 -3.59 -12.35
C THR A 507 -26.48 -5.07 -12.11
N VAL A 508 -27.69 -5.52 -12.39
CA VAL A 508 -28.06 -6.93 -12.29
C VAL A 508 -27.82 -7.59 -13.65
N LEU A 509 -26.94 -8.58 -13.72
CA LEU A 509 -26.70 -9.39 -14.90
C LEU A 509 -27.38 -10.76 -14.73
N CYS A 510 -28.49 -10.95 -15.43
CA CYS A 510 -29.23 -12.20 -15.50
C CYS A 510 -28.66 -13.09 -16.62
N VAL A 511 -28.11 -14.24 -16.27
CA VAL A 511 -27.60 -15.24 -17.21
C VAL A 511 -28.54 -16.44 -17.25
N ASN A 512 -29.00 -16.82 -18.45
CA ASN A 512 -29.92 -17.94 -18.69
C ASN A 512 -31.26 -17.85 -17.92
N HIS A 513 -31.82 -16.64 -17.81
CA HIS A 513 -33.14 -16.42 -17.22
C HIS A 513 -34.23 -16.44 -18.30
N LEU A 514 -35.30 -17.23 -18.12
CA LEU A 514 -36.43 -17.26 -19.06
C LEU A 514 -37.31 -16.02 -18.92
N THR A 515 -37.33 -15.39 -17.75
CA THR A 515 -38.07 -14.16 -17.46
C THR A 515 -37.21 -13.19 -16.67
N LEU A 516 -37.11 -11.95 -17.14
CA LEU A 516 -36.42 -10.90 -16.39
C LEU A 516 -37.25 -10.44 -15.19
N PRO A 517 -36.60 -10.14 -14.06
CA PRO A 517 -37.29 -9.58 -12.90
C PRO A 517 -37.91 -8.22 -13.25
N VAL A 518 -39.14 -7.99 -12.81
CA VAL A 518 -39.78 -6.67 -12.87
C VAL A 518 -39.34 -5.89 -11.63
N MET A 519 -38.49 -4.89 -11.84
CA MET A 519 -37.96 -4.06 -10.75
C MET A 519 -38.96 -2.98 -10.35
N SER A 520 -39.04 -2.68 -9.06
CA SER A 520 -39.87 -1.59 -8.53
C SER A 520 -39.25 -0.20 -8.71
N SER A 521 -37.94 -0.14 -8.99
CA SER A 521 -37.15 1.09 -9.13
C SER A 521 -36.48 1.19 -10.51
N GLU A 522 -36.58 2.35 -11.16
CA GLU A 522 -35.89 2.66 -12.44
C GLU A 522 -34.36 2.76 -12.30
N ASN A 523 -33.82 2.71 -11.07
CA ASN A 523 -32.39 2.92 -10.79
C ASN A 523 -31.54 1.65 -10.89
N ILE A 524 -32.14 0.45 -11.01
CA ILE A 524 -31.40 -0.79 -11.24
C ILE A 524 -31.40 -1.10 -12.73
N ASN A 525 -30.20 -1.17 -13.30
CA ASN A 525 -30.01 -1.62 -14.67
C ASN A 525 -29.99 -3.16 -14.70
N VAL A 526 -30.92 -3.78 -15.43
CA VAL A 526 -30.97 -5.23 -15.61
C VAL A 526 -30.50 -5.58 -17.01
N LEU A 527 -29.46 -6.39 -17.11
CA LEU A 527 -28.88 -6.90 -18.35
C LEU A 527 -29.17 -8.39 -18.46
N ALA A 528 -29.60 -8.84 -19.64
CA ALA A 528 -29.93 -10.23 -19.90
C ALA A 528 -28.93 -10.87 -20.85
N LEU A 529 -28.45 -12.06 -20.53
CA LEU A 529 -27.58 -12.84 -21.39
C LEU A 529 -28.08 -14.28 -21.45
N ASN A 530 -28.59 -14.68 -22.61
CA ASN A 530 -29.00 -16.06 -22.88
C ASN A 530 -27.85 -16.81 -23.54
N SER A 531 -27.26 -17.76 -22.83
CA SER A 531 -26.27 -18.68 -23.38
C SER A 531 -26.93 -20.00 -23.79
N SER A 532 -26.46 -20.59 -24.89
CA SER A 532 -26.89 -21.92 -25.34
C SER A 532 -26.26 -23.07 -24.52
N VAL A 533 -25.67 -22.76 -23.35
CA VAL A 533 -25.04 -23.75 -22.45
C VAL A 533 -26.14 -24.61 -21.84
N ASN A 534 -26.50 -25.69 -22.52
CA ASN A 534 -27.45 -26.66 -22.01
C ASN A 534 -26.71 -27.53 -20.98
N THR A 535 -26.93 -27.29 -19.69
CA THR A 535 -26.24 -27.98 -18.59
C THR A 535 -26.52 -29.48 -18.57
N ASP A 536 -27.61 -29.94 -19.21
CA ASP A 536 -28.07 -31.32 -19.09
C ASP A 536 -27.75 -32.23 -20.28
N ILE A 537 -27.34 -31.72 -21.45
CA ILE A 537 -27.21 -32.55 -22.67
C ILE A 537 -26.15 -31.99 -23.63
N GLY A 538 -24.91 -32.48 -23.58
CA GLY A 538 -23.86 -32.10 -24.56
C GLY A 538 -22.52 -32.80 -24.38
N SER A 539 -21.74 -32.91 -25.47
CA SER A 539 -20.36 -33.42 -25.44
C SER A 539 -19.43 -32.44 -24.71
N THR A 540 -18.24 -32.89 -24.26
CA THR A 540 -17.24 -32.02 -23.61
C THR A 540 -16.83 -30.82 -24.49
N GLU A 541 -16.80 -30.99 -25.82
CA GLU A 541 -16.50 -29.91 -26.77
C GLU A 541 -17.62 -28.86 -26.84
N ASP A 542 -18.89 -29.28 -26.81
CA ASP A 542 -20.04 -28.36 -26.80
C ASP A 542 -20.09 -27.52 -25.52
N LYS A 543 -19.74 -28.14 -24.38
CA LYS A 543 -19.64 -27.45 -23.09
C LYS A 543 -18.56 -26.37 -23.11
N HIS A 544 -17.37 -26.67 -23.61
CA HIS A 544 -16.29 -25.69 -23.73
C HIS A 544 -16.63 -24.53 -24.69
N ALA A 545 -17.28 -24.83 -25.83
CA ALA A 545 -17.72 -23.81 -26.77
C ALA A 545 -18.79 -22.89 -26.19
N GLY A 546 -19.76 -23.44 -25.46
CA GLY A 546 -20.78 -22.65 -24.77
C GLY A 546 -20.20 -21.74 -23.68
N LEU A 547 -19.24 -22.24 -22.90
CA LEU A 547 -18.52 -21.47 -21.87
C LEU A 547 -17.71 -20.32 -22.48
N PHE A 548 -17.05 -20.56 -23.60
CA PHE A 548 -16.30 -19.54 -24.36
C PHE A 548 -17.22 -18.42 -24.88
N ASN A 549 -18.40 -18.77 -25.37
CA ASN A 549 -19.39 -17.78 -25.84
C ASN A 549 -19.94 -16.95 -24.68
N LEU A 550 -20.27 -17.58 -23.55
CA LEU A 550 -20.76 -16.89 -22.34
C LEU A 550 -19.73 -15.88 -21.83
N THR A 551 -18.48 -16.32 -21.63
CA THR A 551 -17.39 -15.46 -21.14
C THR A 551 -17.10 -14.30 -22.10
N SER A 552 -17.15 -14.54 -23.40
CA SER A 552 -16.99 -13.50 -24.43
C SER A 552 -18.13 -12.48 -24.43
N ALA A 553 -19.36 -12.92 -24.23
CA ALA A 553 -20.53 -12.05 -24.14
C ALA A 553 -20.52 -11.21 -22.85
N ILE A 554 -20.10 -11.77 -21.71
CA ILE A 554 -19.88 -11.02 -20.46
C ILE A 554 -18.81 -9.94 -20.67
N THR A 555 -17.69 -10.27 -21.30
CA THR A 555 -16.64 -9.30 -21.63
C THR A 555 -17.18 -8.16 -22.51
N MET A 556 -18.03 -8.49 -23.49
CA MET A 556 -18.62 -7.48 -24.37
C MET A 556 -19.61 -6.58 -23.61
N ILE A 557 -20.58 -7.17 -22.90
CA ILE A 557 -21.66 -6.42 -22.22
C ILE A 557 -21.14 -5.55 -21.09
N LEU A 558 -20.10 -6.00 -20.38
CA LEU A 558 -19.51 -5.26 -19.27
C LEU A 558 -18.35 -4.34 -19.71
N SER A 559 -18.09 -4.24 -21.02
CA SER A 559 -17.14 -3.28 -21.56
C SER A 559 -17.71 -1.86 -21.49
N PRO A 560 -16.92 -0.84 -21.12
CA PRO A 560 -17.36 0.56 -21.16
C PRO A 560 -17.74 1.05 -22.58
N GLU A 561 -17.35 0.33 -23.63
CA GLU A 561 -17.70 0.63 -25.03
C GLU A 561 -19.05 0.01 -25.47
N TYR A 562 -19.68 -0.81 -24.62
CA TYR A 562 -20.94 -1.44 -24.96
C TYR A 562 -22.09 -0.44 -24.91
N VAL A 563 -22.65 -0.14 -26.08
CA VAL A 563 -23.92 0.58 -26.22
C VAL A 563 -24.99 -0.47 -26.50
N PRO A 564 -25.97 -0.67 -25.61
CA PRO A 564 -27.08 -1.58 -25.88
C PRO A 564 -27.77 -1.17 -27.18
N ASN A 565 -28.03 -2.12 -28.07
CA ASN A 565 -28.96 -1.87 -29.18
C ASN A 565 -30.34 -1.62 -28.57
N ASN A 566 -30.85 -0.39 -28.67
CA ASN A 566 -32.17 0.03 -28.18
C ASN A 566 -33.37 -0.70 -28.84
N ASP A 567 -33.14 -1.73 -29.65
CA ASP A 567 -34.19 -2.44 -30.39
C ASP A 567 -34.68 -3.72 -29.71
N GLU A 568 -34.08 -4.18 -28.61
CA GLU A 568 -34.57 -5.34 -27.86
C GLU A 568 -34.40 -5.12 -26.35
N VAL A 569 -35.29 -4.34 -25.74
CA VAL A 569 -36.04 -4.61 -24.49
C VAL A 569 -36.86 -3.35 -24.19
N LYS A 570 -38.06 -3.29 -24.78
CA LYS A 570 -39.22 -2.74 -24.09
C LYS A 570 -40.00 -3.94 -23.58
N VAL A 571 -40.05 -4.12 -22.28
CA VAL A 571 -41.20 -4.76 -21.62
C VAL A 571 -41.70 -3.79 -20.58
#